data_AF-A0A3D1QB14-F1
#
_entry.id   AF-A0A3D1QB14-F1
#
_cell.length_a   1.000
_cell.length_b   1.000
_cell.length_c   1.000
_cell.angle_alpha   90.00
_cell.angle_beta   90.00
_cell.angle_gamma   90.00
#
_symmetry.space_group_name_H-M   'P 1'
#
loop_
_entity.id
_entity.type
_entity.pdbx_description
1 polymer ?
#
loop_
_entity_poly.entity_id
_entity_poly.type
_entity_poly.pdbx_seq_one_letter_code
_entity_poly.pdbx_strand_id
1 'polypeptide(L)' 'MASIKKSFPLRIDPHIYAALERWAQDELRSVNAHIEYILRDALLKAGRLPKADNTERKAEVE' A
#
# COMPACT_ATOMS: atom_id res chain seq x y z
N MET A 1 -0.78 -13.65 12.09
CA MET A 1 -1.29 -14.25 10.84
C MET A 1 -1.11 -13.22 9.74
N ALA A 2 -0.56 -13.61 8.59
CA ALA A 2 -0.30 -12.65 7.51
C ALA A 2 -1.63 -12.10 6.99
N SER A 3 -1.84 -10.80 7.11
CA SER A 3 -3.02 -10.11 6.60
C SER A 3 -3.15 -10.35 5.10
N ILE A 4 -4.33 -10.79 4.66
CA ILE A 4 -4.63 -11.09 3.26
C ILE A 4 -4.56 -9.76 2.49
N LYS A 5 -3.51 -9.59 1.67
CA LYS A 5 -3.35 -8.41 0.82
C LYS A 5 -4.24 -8.53 -0.40
N LYS A 6 -5.11 -7.53 -0.63
CA LYS A 6 -5.93 -7.46 -1.83
C LYS A 6 -5.05 -7.20 -3.05
N SER A 7 -5.03 -8.14 -3.99
CA SER A 7 -4.38 -7.95 -5.30
C SER A 7 -5.32 -7.20 -6.23
N PHE A 8 -4.84 -6.11 -6.83
CA PHE A 8 -5.60 -5.34 -7.82
C PHE A 8 -4.66 -4.85 -8.94
N PRO A 9 -5.11 -4.86 -10.21
CA PRO A 9 -4.32 -4.29 -11.29
C PRO A 9 -4.28 -2.76 -11.16
N LEU A 10 -3.09 -2.21 -10.91
CA LEU A 10 -2.86 -0.77 -10.85
C LEU A 10 -2.57 -0.23 -12.25
N ARG A 11 -3.37 0.73 -12.72
CA ARG A 11 -3.07 1.50 -13.92
C ARG A 11 -2.25 2.73 -13.52
N ILE A 12 -0.97 2.73 -13.88
CA ILE A 12 -0.03 3.80 -13.55
C ILE A 12 0.78 4.14 -14.80
N ASP A 13 1.19 5.41 -14.90
CA ASP A 13 2.13 5.85 -15.94
C ASP A 13 3.47 5.07 -15.83
N PRO A 14 4.01 4.51 -16.91
CA PRO A 14 5.26 3.75 -16.89
C PRO A 14 6.47 4.56 -16.38
N HIS A 15 6.54 5.86 -16.65
CA HIS A 15 7.63 6.72 -16.18
C HIS A 15 7.57 6.93 -14.67
N ILE A 16 6.36 7.06 -14.13
CA ILE A 16 6.14 7.14 -12.68
C ILE A 16 6.51 5.81 -12.01
N TYR A 17 6.13 4.69 -12.62
CA TYR A 17 6.50 3.37 -12.10
C TYR A 17 8.02 3.17 -12.05
N ALA A 18 8.74 3.58 -13.09
CA ALA A 18 10.20 3.48 -13.13
C ALA A 18 10.88 4.35 -12.06
N ALA A 19 10.36 5.55 -11.80
CA ALA A 19 10.85 6.41 -10.72
C ALA A 19 10.61 5.78 -9.35
N LEU A 20 9.44 5.17 -9.15
CA LEU A 20 9.06 4.49 -7.92
C LEU A 20 9.89 3.23 -7.67
N GLU A 21 10.21 2.47 -8.72
CA GLU A 21 11.08 1.31 -8.63
C GLU A 21 12.48 1.69 -8.17
N ARG A 22 13.05 2.76 -8.74
CA ARG A 22 14.37 3.28 -8.31
C ARG A 22 14.36 3.69 -6.84
N TRP A 23 13.36 4.46 -6.41
CA TRP A 23 13.25 4.88 -5.01
C TRP A 23 13.09 3.67 -4.07
N ALA A 24 12.32 2.66 -4.46
CA ALA A 24 12.20 1.43 -3.69
C ALA A 24 13.54 0.68 -3.55
N GLN A 25 14.35 0.64 -4.62
CA GLN A 25 15.69 0.04 -4.59
C GLN A 25 16.64 0.81 -3.67
N ASP A 26 16.61 2.15 -3.70
CA ASP A 26 17.42 3.00 -2.83
C ASP A 26 17.10 2.76 -1.34
N GLU A 27 15.85 2.41 -1.02
CA GLU A 27 15.40 2.05 0.34
C GLU A 27 15.49 0.55 0.67
N LEU A 28 16.10 -0.27 -0.20
CA LEU A 28 16.21 -1.73 -0.04
C LEU A 28 14.85 -2.41 0.21
N ARG A 29 13.81 -1.96 -0.49
CA ARG A 29 12.42 -2.39 -0.33
C ARG A 29 11.86 -2.92 -1.64
N SER A 30 10.91 -3.87 -1.56
CA SER A 30 10.15 -4.25 -2.76
C SER A 30 9.25 -3.11 -3.21
N VAL A 31 9.02 -3.01 -4.52
CA VAL A 31 8.14 -1.99 -5.12
C VAL A 31 6.74 -1.99 -4.47
N ASN A 32 6.17 -3.18 -4.24
CA ASN A 32 4.85 -3.30 -3.58
C ASN A 32 4.86 -2.81 -2.13
N ALA A 33 5.91 -3.12 -1.37
CA ALA A 33 6.02 -2.63 0.01
C ALA A 33 6.26 -1.12 0.05
N HIS A 34 6.92 -0.55 -0.96
CA HIS A 34 7.16 0.88 -1.07
C HIS A 34 5.89 1.65 -1.47
N ILE A 35 5.11 1.12 -2.43
CA ILE A 35 3.77 1.61 -2.76
C ILE A 35 2.89 1.68 -1.50
N GLU A 36 2.83 0.59 -0.73
CA GLU A 36 2.04 0.52 0.50
C GLU A 36 2.49 1.58 1.52
N TYR A 37 3.80 1.79 1.67
CA TYR A 37 4.35 2.80 2.57
C TYR A 37 3.91 4.21 2.19
N ILE A 38 4.05 4.58 0.92
CA ILE A 38 3.64 5.90 0.41
C ILE A 38 2.13 6.10 0.56
N LEU A 39 1.32 5.08 0.25
CA LEU A 39 -0.13 5.16 0.38
C LEU A 39 -0.55 5.35 1.84
N ARG A 40 0.08 4.63 2.78
CA ARG A 40 -0.17 4.81 4.21
C ARG A 40 0.21 6.19 4.70
N ASP A 41 1.38 6.68 4.31
CA ASP A 41 1.84 8.02 4.67
C ASP A 41 0.92 9.11 4.09
N ALA A 42 0.51 8.98 2.82
CA ALA A 42 -0.43 9.89 2.19
C ALA A 42 -1.81 9.87 2.87
N LEU A 43 -2.33 8.69 3.22
CA LEU A 43 -3.59 8.56 3.97
C LEU A 43 -3.48 9.16 5.37
N LEU A 44 -2.35 8.99 6.05
CA LEU A 44 -2.10 9.56 7.37
C LEU A 44 -2.08 11.09 7.29
N LYS A 45 -1.32 11.65 6.34
CA LYS A 45 -1.25 13.10 6.08
C LYS A 45 -2.60 13.70 5.69
N ALA A 46 -3.43 12.94 4.97
CA ALA A 46 -4.78 13.34 4.62
C ALA A 46 -5.79 13.17 5.77
N GLY A 47 -5.40 12.58 6.91
CA GLY A 47 -6.31 12.25 8.02
C GLY A 47 -7.33 11.17 7.67
N ARG A 48 -7.08 10.37 6.62
CA ARG A 48 -7.97 9.34 6.08
C ARG A 48 -7.54 7.92 6.42
N LEU A 49 -6.42 7.77 7.12
CA LEU A 49 -6.00 6.45 7.58
C LEU A 49 -7.05 5.95 8.59
N PRO A 50 -7.72 4.82 8.32
CA PRO A 50 -8.68 4.27 9.28
C PRO A 50 -7.96 4.00 10.59
N LYS A 51 -8.54 4.45 11.71
CA LYS A 51 -8.11 4.00 13.03
C LYS A 51 -8.20 2.47 13.01
N ALA A 52 -7.23 1.80 13.63
CA ALA A 52 -7.18 0.34 13.70
C ALA A 52 -8.33 -0.19 14.56
N ASP A 53 -9.55 -0.06 14.04
CA ASP A 53 -10.76 -0.62 14.60
C ASP A 53 -11.25 -1.63 13.56
N ASN A 54 -10.80 -2.86 13.77
CA ASN A 54 -11.66 -4.01 13.62
C ASN A 54 -12.21 -4.36 12.22
N THR A 55 -11.52 -3.97 11.14
CA THR A 55 -11.92 -4.38 9.77
C THR A 55 -11.56 -5.83 9.45
N GLU A 56 -10.62 -6.45 10.18
CA GLU A 56 -10.30 -7.88 10.00
C GLU A 56 -11.43 -8.82 10.45
N ARG A 57 -12.39 -8.39 11.30
CA ARG A 57 -13.53 -9.22 11.75
C ARG A 57 -14.74 -9.24 10.81
N LYS A 58 -14.77 -8.40 9.76
CA LYS A 58 -15.91 -8.34 8.84
C LYS A 58 -15.76 -9.18 7.57
N ALA A 59 -14.53 -9.61 7.23
CA ALA A 59 -14.30 -10.46 6.06
C ALA A 59 -14.51 -11.96 6.32
N GLU A 60 -14.78 -12.36 7.57
CA GLU A 60 -15.11 -13.76 7.94
C GLU A 60 -16.62 -14.01 8.05
N VAL A 61 -17.48 -13.01 7.80
CA VAL A 61 -18.95 -13.13 7.99
C VAL A 61 -19.76 -12.87 6.70
N GLU A 62 -19.13 -12.92 5.52
CA GLU A 62 -19.86 -12.88 4.23
C GLU A 62 -19.45 -14.02 3.30
#